data_AF-A0A2S9J4C5-F1
#
_entry.id   AF-A0A2S9J4C5-F1
#
_cell.length_a   1.000
_cell.length_b   1.000
_cell.length_c   1.000
_cell.angle_alpha   90.00
_cell.angle_beta   90.00
_cell.angle_gamma   90.00
#
_symmetry.space_group_name_H-M   'P 1'
#
loop_
_entity.id
_entity.type
_entity.pdbx_description
1 polymer ?
#
loop_
_entity_poly.entity_id
_entity_poly.type
_entity_poly.pdbx_seq_one_letter_code
_entity_poly.pdbx_strand_id
1 'polypeptide(L)' 'MKKVIRKISQAVQVVLLAPIKLPAKAMSVLKYIAVGLGIIEQVMQEEDTEPKAEGKEGSDEAHE' A
#
# COMPACT_ATOMS: atom_id res chain seq x y z
N MET A 1 -23.15 12.01 -9.12
CA MET A 1 -22.27 12.10 -7.93
C MET A 1 -22.87 11.44 -6.68
N LYS A 2 -24.12 11.73 -6.27
CA LYS A 2 -24.74 11.14 -5.07
C LYS A 2 -24.74 9.59 -5.03
N LYS A 3 -24.90 8.92 -6.17
CA LYS A 3 -24.89 7.44 -6.27
C LYS A 3 -23.53 6.81 -5.97
N VAL A 4 -22.43 7.47 -6.37
CA VAL A 4 -21.05 6.98 -6.16
C VAL A 4 -20.66 7.14 -4.70
N ILE A 5 -20.91 8.31 -4.13
CA ILE A 5 -20.66 8.59 -2.70
C ILE A 5 -21.45 7.63 -1.81
N ARG A 6 -22.72 7.33 -2.16
CA ARG A 6 -23.54 6.37 -1.41
C ARG A 6 -22.99 4.94 -1.49
N LYS A 7 -22.46 4.51 -2.64
CA LYS A 7 -21.82 3.20 -2.79
C LYS A 7 -20.53 3.10 -1.96
N ILE A 8 -19.71 4.15 -1.97
CA ILE A 8 -18.49 4.23 -1.15
C ILE A 8 -18.85 4.21 0.34
N SER A 9 -19.84 5.00 0.76
CA SER A 9 -20.33 5.04 2.14
C SER A 9 -20.84 3.67 2.61
N GLN A 10 -21.57 2.94 1.76
CA GLN A 10 -22.01 1.57 2.08
C GLN A 10 -20.83 0.60 2.18
N ALA A 11 -19.86 0.68 1.28
CA ALA A 11 -18.66 -0.17 1.35
C ALA A 11 -17.88 0.08 2.65
N VAL A 12 -17.68 1.35 3.02
CA VAL A 12 -17.02 1.75 4.27
C VAL A 12 -17.81 1.23 5.49
N GLN A 13 -19.14 1.35 5.49
CA GLN A 13 -19.98 0.81 6.56
C GLN A 13 -19.85 -0.71 6.69
N VAL A 14 -19.83 -1.44 5.57
CA VAL A 14 -19.63 -2.90 5.58
C VAL A 14 -18.25 -3.27 6.14
N VAL A 15 -17.21 -2.49 5.83
CA VAL A 15 -15.86 -2.68 6.39
C VAL A 15 -15.82 -2.37 7.90
N LEU A 16 -16.51 -1.34 8.36
CA LEU A 16 -16.56 -0.96 9.78
C LEU A 16 -17.42 -1.91 10.62
N LEU A 17 -18.50 -2.42 10.06
CA LEU A 17 -19.41 -3.38 10.70
C LEU A 17 -18.91 -4.83 10.58
N ALA A 18 -17.88 -5.07 9.77
CA ALA A 18 -17.34 -6.39 9.55
C ALA A 18 -16.80 -7.01 10.85
N PRO A 19 -16.91 -8.34 11.01
CA PRO A 19 -16.24 -9.04 12.10
C PRO A 19 -14.72 -8.83 12.01
N ILE A 20 -14.06 -8.71 13.18
CA ILE A 20 -12.64 -8.37 13.40
C ILE A 20 -11.65 -9.19 12.54
N LYS A 21 -12.09 -10.32 11.97
CA LYS A 21 -11.34 -11.20 11.07
C LYS A 21 -11.07 -10.61 9.67
N LEU A 22 -11.84 -9.62 9.21
CA LEU A 22 -11.61 -8.98 7.90
C LEU A 22 -10.43 -7.98 7.90
N PRO A 23 -10.31 -7.06 8.88
CA PRO A 23 -9.12 -6.22 9.04
C PRO A 23 -7.81 -7.03 9.11
N ALA A 24 -7.81 -8.16 9.84
CA ALA A 24 -6.66 -9.03 9.94
C ALA A 24 -6.25 -9.66 8.59
N LYS A 25 -7.22 -10.02 7.73
CA LYS A 25 -6.96 -10.55 6.38
C LYS A 25 -6.49 -9.48 5.41
N ALA A 26 -6.88 -8.22 5.61
CA ALA A 26 -6.43 -7.11 4.77
C ALA A 26 -4.90 -7.00 4.77
N MET A 27 -4.23 -7.24 5.90
CA MET A 27 -2.75 -7.25 5.97
C MET A 27 -2.11 -8.30 5.06
N SER A 28 -2.70 -9.47 4.92
CA SER A 28 -2.21 -10.49 3.99
C SER A 28 -2.38 -10.03 2.54
N VAL A 29 -3.52 -9.43 2.19
CA VAL A 29 -3.78 -8.89 0.85
C VAL A 29 -2.81 -7.75 0.52
N LEU A 30 -2.56 -6.84 1.47
CA LEU A 30 -1.59 -5.75 1.30
C LEU A 30 -0.17 -6.27 1.03
N LYS A 31 0.25 -7.36 1.69
CA LYS A 31 1.55 -8.00 1.40
C LYS A 31 1.64 -8.49 -0.04
N TYR A 32 0.59 -9.14 -0.56
CA TYR A 32 0.57 -9.59 -1.95
C TYR A 32 0.57 -8.43 -2.94
N ILE A 33 -0.14 -7.35 -2.63
CA ILE A 33 -0.11 -6.12 -3.43
C ILE A 33 1.31 -5.52 -3.44
N ALA A 34 1.97 -5.43 -2.28
CA ALA A 34 3.33 -4.90 -2.18
C ALA A 34 4.34 -5.74 -2.95
N VAL A 35 4.26 -7.08 -2.86
CA VAL A 35 5.11 -7.98 -3.66
C VAL A 35 4.85 -7.78 -5.15
N GLY A 36 3.59 -7.71 -5.58
CA GLY A 36 3.24 -7.47 -6.98
C GLY A 36 3.73 -6.12 -7.50
N LEU A 37 3.57 -5.05 -6.73
CA LEU A 37 4.06 -3.72 -7.08
C LEU A 37 5.58 -3.66 -7.15
N GLY A 38 6.29 -4.27 -6.20
CA GLY A 38 7.75 -4.32 -6.21
C GLY A 38 8.31 -5.08 -7.42
N ILE A 39 7.63 -6.15 -7.85
CA ILE A 39 7.99 -6.87 -9.08
C ILE A 39 7.75 -5.99 -10.31
N ILE A 40 6.59 -5.32 -10.40
CA ILE A 40 6.28 -4.42 -11.52
C ILE A 40 7.30 -3.29 -11.59
N GLU A 41 7.65 -2.68 -10.47
CA GLU A 41 8.68 -1.64 -10.38
C GLU A 41 10.05 -2.14 -10.83
N GLN A 42 10.47 -3.33 -10.39
CA GLN A 42 11.75 -3.91 -10.79
C GLN A 42 11.81 -4.24 -12.29
N VAL A 43 10.74 -4.80 -12.86
CA VAL A 43 10.68 -5.09 -14.30
C VAL A 43 10.66 -3.80 -15.12
N MET A 44 9.93 -2.78 -14.69
CA MET A 44 9.95 -1.46 -15.35
C MET A 44 11.32 -0.78 -15.24
N GLN A 45 12.04 -0.94 -14.12
CA GLN A 45 13.41 -0.44 -13.94
C GLN A 45 14.44 -1.22 -14.77
N GLU A 46 14.25 -2.52 -15.00
CA GLU A 46 15.17 -3.33 -15.81
C GLU A 46 15.10 -2.98 -17.31
N GLU A 47 13.99 -2.41 -17.79
CA GLU A 47 13.89 -1.87 -19.16
C GLU A 47 14.57 -0.48 -19.30
N ASP A 48 14.67 0.27 -18.19
CA ASP A 48 15.37 1.55 -18.09
C ASP A 48 16.76 1.37 -17.46
N THR A 49 17.72 0.81 -18.22
CA THR A 49 19.13 0.71 -17.81
C THR A 49 19.79 2.10 -17.56
N GLU A 50 19.53 2.73 -16.41
CA GLU A 50 20.42 3.68 -15.75
C GLU A 50 20.26 3.57 -14.21
N PRO A 51 21.36 3.44 -13.43
CA PRO A 51 21.27 3.25 -12.00
C PRO A 51 20.91 4.56 -11.30
N LYS A 52 19.64 4.74 -10.95
CA LYS A 52 19.24 5.77 -9.99
C LYS A 52 19.66 5.35 -8.58
N ALA A 53 20.84 5.80 -8.19
CA ALA A 53 21.17 5.96 -6.79
C ALA A 53 20.30 7.09 -6.21
N GLU A 54 19.28 6.76 -5.42
CA GLU A 54 18.61 7.71 -4.54
C GLU A 54 18.89 7.30 -3.08
N GLY A 55 19.64 8.17 -2.40
CA GLY A 55 20.11 8.00 -1.05
C GLY A 55 19.17 8.56 0.01
N LYS A 56 19.43 8.08 1.25
CA LYS A 56 19.31 8.71 2.57
C LYS A 56 18.33 9.88 2.77
N GLU A 57 17.41 9.70 3.73
CA GLU A 57 17.24 10.47 4.98
C GLU A 57 15.89 10.04 5.63
N GLY A 58 15.69 9.83 6.93
CA GLY A 58 16.51 9.96 8.14
C GLY A 58 15.64 9.61 9.37
N SER A 59 16.27 9.20 10.47
CA SER A 59 15.80 9.05 11.87
C SER A 59 16.52 7.84 12.46
N ASP A 60 17.20 7.86 13.59
CA ASP A 60 17.44 8.85 14.65
C ASP A 60 18.59 8.26 15.49
N GLU A 61 19.22 9.07 16.34
CA GLU A 61 19.89 8.74 17.61
C GLU A 61 21.23 9.44 17.87
N ALA A 62 21.11 10.42 18.77
CA ALA A 62 21.95 10.69 19.93
C ALA A 62 23.29 11.41 19.74
N HIS A 63 23.29 12.71 20.06
CA HIS A 63 24.41 13.36 20.73
C HIS A 63 23.90 14.31 21.83
N GLU A 64 24.46 14.08 23.03
CA GLU A 64 24.44 14.83 24.32
C GLU A 64 23.17 14.88 25.17
#